data_AF-A0A1B9H2T5-F1
#
_entry.id   AF-A0A1B9H2T5-F1
#
_cell.length_a   1.000
_cell.length_b   1.000
_cell.length_c   1.000
_cell.angle_alpha   90.00
_cell.angle_beta   90.00
_cell.angle_gamma   90.00
#
_symmetry.space_group_name_H-M   'P 1'
#
loop_
_entity.id
_entity.type
_entity.pdbx_description
1 polymer ?
#
loop_
_entity_poly.entity_id
_entity_poly.type
_entity_poly.pdbx_seq_one_letter_code
_entity_poly.pdbx_strand_id
1 'polypeptide(L)'
;MSRDPYLDVKREVESTLSTLPALLQTHSQTSPTSPSYDRVQNDLRGTLNILEGDLEDLEESVEVVESMGDKWGISPSEVRTRRQFVERVKGEIELFVQRQDDTLGVISGTLHTLASQAGLIGHEVHAQSEMLDDLGNRVDHTDSKLRKVSKTMQDFIRRNEGHVDIYEPHLSLLTLPYRILTYLIAQQ
;
A
#
# COMPACT_ATOMS: atom_id res chain seq x y z
N MET A 1 -10.45 57.13 1.78
CA MET A 1 -10.61 56.54 3.12
C MET A 1 -9.58 55.44 3.24
N SER A 2 -8.65 55.54 4.19
CA SER A 2 -7.60 54.52 4.37
C SER A 2 -8.25 53.22 4.82
N ARG A 3 -8.00 52.15 4.07
CA ARG A 3 -8.47 50.79 4.36
C ARG A 3 -7.79 50.32 5.64
N ASP A 4 -8.55 49.78 6.58
CA ASP A 4 -8.03 49.29 7.85
C ASP A 4 -7.29 47.95 7.64
N PRO A 5 -5.95 47.89 7.84
CA PRO A 5 -5.16 46.68 7.65
C PRO A 5 -5.63 45.52 8.54
N TYR A 6 -6.15 45.81 9.74
CA TYR A 6 -6.71 44.80 10.63
C TYR A 6 -7.84 44.01 9.95
N LEU A 7 -8.70 44.68 9.17
CA LEU A 7 -9.82 44.03 8.50
C LEU A 7 -9.36 43.17 7.32
N ASP A 8 -8.19 43.43 6.75
CA ASP A 8 -7.60 42.59 5.71
C ASP A 8 -7.04 41.30 6.31
N VAL A 9 -6.18 41.41 7.32
CA VAL A 9 -5.61 40.24 8.02
C VAL A 9 -6.69 39.39 8.69
N LYS A 10 -7.71 40.02 9.31
CA LYS A 10 -8.87 39.32 9.87
C LYS A 10 -9.56 38.42 8.83
N ARG A 11 -9.73 38.91 7.59
CA ARG A 11 -10.38 38.14 6.52
C ARG A 11 -9.51 36.98 6.05
N GLU A 12 -8.21 37.17 6.02
CA GLU A 12 -7.24 36.12 5.69
C GLU A 12 -7.25 35.01 6.74
N VAL A 13 -7.19 35.37 8.02
CA VAL A 13 -7.35 34.45 9.16
C VAL A 13 -8.67 33.68 9.09
N GLU A 14 -9.79 34.36 8.85
CA GLU A 14 -11.11 33.71 8.71
C GLU A 14 -11.15 32.75 7.50
N SER A 15 -10.53 33.12 6.39
CA SER A 15 -10.42 32.27 5.20
C SER A 15 -9.60 31.02 5.50
N THR A 16 -8.41 31.17 6.08
CA THR A 16 -7.52 30.06 6.43
C THR A 16 -8.17 29.12 7.44
N LEU A 17 -8.80 29.66 8.50
CA LEU A 17 -9.58 28.89 9.48
C LEU A 17 -10.70 28.08 8.83
N SER A 18 -11.37 28.60 7.80
CA SER A 18 -12.43 27.85 7.12
C SER A 18 -11.91 26.64 6.34
N THR A 19 -10.66 26.67 5.88
CA THR A 19 -10.03 25.58 5.12
C THR A 19 -9.38 24.51 6.00
N LEU A 20 -8.96 24.88 7.23
CA LEU A 20 -8.27 23.99 8.17
C LEU A 20 -9.04 22.68 8.49
N PRO A 21 -10.37 22.67 8.72
CA PRO A 21 -11.10 21.44 8.98
C PRO A 21 -10.98 20.41 7.84
N ALA A 22 -10.97 20.87 6.59
CA ALA A 22 -10.82 19.99 5.43
C ALA A 22 -9.40 19.41 5.33
N LEU A 23 -8.38 20.21 5.63
CA LEU A 23 -6.98 19.76 5.69
C LEU A 23 -6.77 18.76 6.83
N LEU A 24 -7.32 19.03 8.02
CA LEU A 24 -7.28 18.12 9.17
C LEU A 24 -7.98 16.80 8.86
N GLN A 25 -9.12 16.83 8.18
CA GLN A 25 -9.84 15.63 7.76
C GLN A 25 -9.04 14.83 6.72
N THR A 26 -8.35 15.51 5.81
CA THR A 26 -7.48 14.85 4.83
C THR A 26 -6.28 14.20 5.52
N HIS A 27 -5.66 14.90 6.47
CA HIS A 27 -4.56 14.39 7.28
C HIS A 27 -4.98 13.15 8.09
N SER A 28 -6.14 13.18 8.76
CA SER A 28 -6.63 12.06 9.56
C SER A 28 -6.97 10.81 8.74
N GLN A 29 -7.39 10.99 7.48
CA GLN A 29 -7.67 9.90 6.54
C GLN A 29 -6.42 9.37 5.84
N THR A 30 -5.34 10.15 5.81
CA THR A 30 -4.13 9.75 5.09
C THR A 30 -3.35 8.78 5.96
N SER A 31 -3.20 7.54 5.47
CA SER A 31 -2.37 6.55 6.15
C SER A 31 -0.93 7.06 6.28
N PRO A 32 -0.29 6.90 7.44
CA PRO A 32 1.09 7.34 7.64
C PRO A 32 2.13 6.62 6.77
N THR A 33 1.77 5.44 6.25
CA THR A 33 2.58 4.68 5.31
C THR A 33 2.40 5.13 3.86
N SER A 34 1.50 6.08 3.60
CA SER A 34 1.27 6.62 2.27
C SER A 34 2.41 7.53 1.85
N PRO A 35 2.92 7.44 0.60
CA PRO A 35 3.91 8.38 0.08
C PRO A 35 3.40 9.83 0.01
N SER A 36 2.09 10.06 0.15
CA SER A 36 1.48 11.39 0.22
C SER A 36 1.40 11.96 1.65
N TYR A 37 1.74 11.18 2.68
CA TYR A 37 1.59 11.58 4.09
C TYR A 37 2.45 12.79 4.43
N ASP A 38 3.74 12.75 4.11
CA ASP A 38 4.69 13.84 4.40
C ASP A 38 4.25 15.15 3.74
N ARG A 39 3.70 15.07 2.52
CA ARG A 39 3.18 16.25 1.82
C ARG A 39 2.00 16.86 2.57
N VAL A 40 0.99 16.05 2.90
CA VAL A 40 -0.22 16.53 3.61
C VAL A 40 0.15 17.06 5.00
N GLN A 41 1.10 16.42 5.69
CA GLN A 41 1.60 16.87 6.98
C GLN A 41 2.34 18.22 6.87
N ASN A 42 3.22 18.38 5.88
CA ASN A 42 3.93 19.63 5.64
C ASN A 42 2.99 20.77 5.23
N ASP A 43 2.00 20.48 4.38
CA ASP A 43 0.99 21.46 3.97
C ASP A 43 0.17 21.94 5.18
N LEU A 44 -0.24 21.03 6.07
CA LEU A 44 -0.96 21.37 7.30
C LEU A 44 -0.10 22.20 8.27
N ARG A 45 1.17 21.80 8.51
CA ARG A 45 2.09 22.56 9.37
C ARG A 45 2.40 23.94 8.81
N GLY A 46 2.61 24.05 7.50
CA GLY A 46 2.83 25.33 6.84
C GLY A 46 1.63 26.26 7.00
N THR A 47 0.41 25.74 6.82
CA THR A 47 -0.83 26.51 7.00
C THR A 47 -1.00 26.99 8.44
N LEU A 48 -0.72 26.13 9.44
CA LEU A 48 -0.79 26.51 10.86
C LEU A 48 0.26 27.57 11.22
N ASN A 49 1.49 27.46 10.72
CA ASN A 49 2.53 28.45 10.96
C ASN A 49 2.19 29.83 10.37
N ILE A 50 1.60 29.86 9.16
CA ILE A 50 1.14 31.12 8.55
C ILE A 50 0.05 31.74 9.42
N LEU A 51 -0.93 30.92 9.85
CA LEU A 51 -2.03 31.39 10.68
C LEU A 51 -1.56 31.89 12.06
N GLU A 52 -0.52 31.28 12.64
CA GLU A 52 0.09 31.74 13.89
C GLU A 52 0.74 33.12 13.72
N GLY A 53 1.48 33.34 12.62
CA GLY A 53 2.03 34.65 12.28
C GLY A 53 0.95 35.71 12.05
N ASP A 54 -0.09 35.39 11.26
CA ASP A 54 -1.22 36.30 11.03
C ASP A 54 -1.93 36.67 12.34
N LEU A 55 -2.02 35.73 13.29
CA LEU A 55 -2.61 35.96 14.60
C LEU A 55 -1.73 36.85 15.49
N GLU A 56 -0.40 36.66 15.45
CA GLU A 56 0.57 37.52 16.15
C GLU A 56 0.46 38.97 15.66
N ASP A 57 0.39 39.18 14.35
CA ASP A 57 0.18 40.50 13.74
C ASP A 57 -1.15 41.13 14.19
N LEU A 58 -2.22 40.33 14.29
CA LEU A 58 -3.50 40.81 14.81
C LEU A 58 -3.42 41.16 16.31
N GLU A 59 -2.74 40.36 17.11
CA GLU A 59 -2.54 40.60 18.55
C GLU A 59 -1.79 41.91 18.77
N GLU A 60 -0.69 42.14 18.04
CA GLU A 60 0.08 43.39 18.06
C GLU A 60 -0.81 44.58 17.64
N SER A 61 -1.60 44.42 16.57
CA SER A 61 -2.50 45.47 16.11
C SER A 61 -3.55 45.86 17.16
N VAL A 62 -4.05 44.88 17.94
CA VAL A 62 -5.01 45.11 19.01
C VAL A 62 -4.34 45.81 20.18
N GLU A 63 -3.12 45.45 20.54
CA GLU A 63 -2.35 46.11 21.60
C GLU A 63 -2.06 47.59 21.28
N VAL A 64 -1.70 47.88 20.03
CA VAL A 64 -1.53 49.26 19.55
C VAL A 64 -2.84 50.05 19.64
N VAL A 65 -3.95 49.43 19.25
CA VAL A 65 -5.29 50.04 19.31
C VAL A 65 -5.79 50.17 20.76
N GLU A 66 -5.39 49.31 21.69
CA GLU A 66 -5.70 49.47 23.11
C GLU A 66 -4.95 50.64 23.75
N SER A 67 -3.70 50.85 23.36
CA SER A 67 -2.86 51.92 23.91
C SER A 67 -3.15 53.30 23.31
N MET A 68 -3.57 53.37 22.04
CA MET A 68 -3.72 54.62 21.31
C MET A 68 -5.04 54.76 20.51
N GLY A 69 -6.00 53.85 20.68
CA GLY A 69 -7.24 53.79 19.89
C GLY A 69 -8.10 55.06 19.92
N ASP A 70 -8.16 55.75 21.07
CA ASP A 70 -8.88 57.02 21.21
C ASP A 70 -8.34 58.11 20.26
N LYS A 71 -7.03 58.12 20.00
CA LYS A 71 -6.36 59.06 19.09
C LYS A 71 -6.76 58.84 17.63
N TRP A 72 -7.15 57.62 17.29
CA TRP A 72 -7.58 57.24 15.94
C TRP A 72 -9.11 57.09 15.82
N GLY A 73 -9.87 57.46 16.86
CA GLY A 73 -11.32 57.41 16.85
C GLY A 73 -11.90 55.99 16.88
N ILE A 74 -11.11 55.01 17.34
CA ILE A 74 -11.57 53.63 17.49
C ILE A 74 -12.32 53.50 18.81
N SER A 75 -13.59 53.10 18.75
CA SER A 75 -14.42 52.98 19.96
C SER A 75 -13.90 51.88 20.89
N PRO A 76 -13.96 52.05 22.23
CA PRO A 76 -13.58 51.00 23.18
C PRO A 76 -14.35 49.68 22.98
N SER A 77 -15.57 49.74 22.44
CA SER A 77 -16.36 48.56 22.05
C SER A 77 -15.76 47.81 20.87
N GLU A 78 -15.23 48.54 19.88
CA GLU A 78 -14.54 47.95 18.73
C GLU A 78 -13.26 47.25 19.19
N VAL A 79 -12.46 47.91 20.03
CA VAL A 79 -11.23 47.31 20.60
C VAL A 79 -11.52 46.00 21.33
N ARG A 80 -12.56 45.98 22.18
CA ARG A 80 -13.01 44.74 22.85
C ARG A 80 -13.42 43.64 21.86
N THR A 81 -14.06 44.00 20.76
CA THR A 81 -14.49 43.05 19.72
C THR A 81 -13.28 42.44 19.02
N ARG A 82 -12.25 43.25 18.72
CA ARG A 82 -11.00 42.77 18.14
C ARG A 82 -10.24 41.85 19.08
N ARG A 83 -10.14 42.21 20.37
CA ARG A 83 -9.55 41.36 21.40
C ARG A 83 -10.27 40.02 21.52
N GLN A 84 -11.61 40.03 21.59
CA GLN A 84 -12.40 38.79 21.64
C GLN A 84 -12.21 37.91 20.40
N PHE A 85 -12.04 38.51 19.22
CA PHE A 85 -11.77 37.76 18.01
C PHE A 85 -10.42 37.03 18.08
N VAL A 86 -9.35 37.74 18.47
CA VAL A 86 -8.00 37.17 18.61
C VAL A 86 -8.00 36.02 19.62
N GLU A 87 -8.57 36.22 20.81
CA GLU A 87 -8.65 35.18 21.84
C GLU A 87 -9.40 33.92 21.39
N ARG A 88 -10.52 34.10 20.68
CA ARG A 88 -11.28 32.96 20.14
C ARG A 88 -10.45 32.19 19.12
N VAL A 89 -9.80 32.88 18.19
CA VAL A 89 -8.97 32.24 17.16
C VAL A 89 -7.78 31.51 17.79
N LYS A 90 -7.13 32.11 18.78
CA LYS A 90 -6.03 31.49 19.54
C LYS A 90 -6.46 30.16 20.16
N GLY A 91 -7.61 30.14 20.85
CA GLY A 91 -8.15 28.91 21.42
C GLY A 91 -8.54 27.86 20.37
N GLU A 92 -9.05 28.28 19.20
CA GLU A 92 -9.33 27.34 18.09
C GLU A 92 -8.03 26.73 17.53
N ILE A 93 -6.97 27.53 17.35
CA ILE A 93 -5.66 27.05 16.88
C ILE A 93 -5.04 26.08 17.88
N GLU A 94 -5.03 26.41 19.17
CA GLU A 94 -4.52 25.53 20.23
C GLU A 94 -5.21 24.16 20.21
N LEU A 95 -6.53 24.13 20.04
CA LEU A 95 -7.29 22.87 19.91
C LEU A 95 -6.89 22.08 18.65
N PHE A 96 -6.62 22.75 17.53
CA PHE A 96 -6.19 22.08 16.30
C PHE A 96 -4.77 21.54 16.39
N VAL A 97 -3.85 22.29 16.99
CA VAL A 97 -2.48 21.85 17.25
C VAL A 97 -2.48 20.65 18.19
N GLN A 98 -3.24 20.71 19.28
CA GLN A 98 -3.36 19.59 20.21
C GLN A 98 -3.91 18.32 19.53
N ARG A 99 -4.96 18.45 18.70
CA ARG A 99 -5.47 17.32 17.90
C ARG A 99 -4.45 16.78 16.91
N GLN A 100 -3.63 17.65 16.31
CA GLN A 100 -2.55 17.22 15.42
C GLN A 100 -1.54 16.36 16.20
N ASP A 101 -1.08 16.81 17.35
CA ASP A 101 -0.10 16.07 18.17
C ASP A 101 -0.62 14.73 18.69
N ASP A 102 -1.88 14.68 19.16
CA ASP A 102 -2.53 13.43 19.57
C ASP A 102 -2.64 12.44 18.39
N THR A 103 -3.01 12.95 17.20
CA THR A 103 -3.10 12.13 15.99
C THR A 103 -1.72 11.60 15.58
N LEU A 104 -0.67 12.43 15.67
CA LEU A 104 0.71 12.03 15.39
C LEU A 104 1.21 10.98 16.40
N GLY A 105 0.84 11.06 17.67
CA GLY A 105 1.19 10.06 18.68
C GLY A 105 0.61 8.67 18.39
N VAL A 106 -0.70 8.61 18.06
CA VAL A 106 -1.38 7.34 17.72
C VAL A 106 -0.87 6.77 16.40
N ILE A 107 -0.65 7.63 15.40
CA ILE A 107 -0.09 7.26 14.11
C ILE A 107 1.33 6.72 14.26
N SER A 108 2.19 7.38 15.04
CA SER A 108 3.59 6.93 15.27
C SER A 108 3.63 5.55 15.93
N GLY A 109 2.74 5.27 16.89
CA GLY A 109 2.61 3.93 17.48
C GLY A 109 2.15 2.87 16.48
N THR A 110 1.22 3.23 15.59
CA THR A 110 0.70 2.33 14.54
C THR A 110 1.75 2.10 13.44
N LEU A 111 2.49 3.14 13.04
CA LEU A 111 3.64 3.06 12.11
C LEU A 111 4.74 2.16 12.63
N HIS A 112 5.10 2.30 13.91
CA HIS A 112 6.12 1.45 14.52
C HIS A 112 5.69 -0.03 14.49
N THR A 113 4.41 -0.30 14.75
CA THR A 113 3.84 -1.65 14.67
C THR A 113 3.85 -2.19 13.24
N LEU A 114 3.44 -1.38 12.25
CA LEU A 114 3.45 -1.75 10.83
C LEU A 114 4.87 -1.93 10.29
N ALA A 115 5.82 -1.07 10.68
CA ALA A 115 7.22 -1.19 10.30
C ALA A 115 7.85 -2.46 10.89
N SER A 116 7.53 -2.80 12.13
CA SER A 116 7.92 -4.06 12.76
C SER A 116 7.33 -5.27 12.03
N GLN A 117 6.03 -5.23 11.68
CA GLN A 117 5.40 -6.28 10.88
C GLN A 117 5.99 -6.40 9.48
N ALA A 118 6.30 -5.29 8.81
CA ALA A 118 6.94 -5.28 7.50
C ALA A 118 8.36 -5.88 7.56
N GLY A 119 9.10 -5.62 8.63
CA GLY A 119 10.40 -6.26 8.88
C GLY A 119 10.28 -7.77 9.06
N LEU A 120 9.28 -8.24 9.82
CA LEU A 120 8.99 -9.66 10.01
C LEU A 120 8.53 -10.33 8.72
N ILE A 121 7.67 -9.67 7.92
CA ILE A 121 7.25 -10.15 6.61
C ILE A 121 8.44 -10.23 5.65
N GLY A 122 9.35 -9.24 5.66
CA GLY A 122 10.56 -9.28 4.84
C GLY A 122 11.45 -10.48 5.16
N HIS A 123 11.62 -10.78 6.45
CA HIS A 123 12.35 -11.97 6.89
C HIS A 123 11.68 -13.27 6.46
N GLU A 124 10.36 -13.37 6.61
CA GLU A 124 9.60 -14.57 6.24
C GLU A 124 9.55 -14.77 4.72
N VAL A 125 9.43 -13.70 3.92
CA VAL A 125 9.50 -13.76 2.45
C VAL A 125 10.89 -14.16 1.98
N HIS A 126 11.95 -13.68 2.65
CA HIS A 126 13.31 -14.09 2.34
C HIS A 126 13.52 -15.58 2.65
N ALA A 127 13.06 -16.06 3.81
CA ALA A 127 13.08 -17.47 4.16
C ALA A 127 12.28 -18.32 3.15
N GLN A 128 11.12 -17.83 2.69
CA GLN A 128 10.35 -18.48 1.65
C GLN A 128 11.07 -18.49 0.29
N SER A 129 11.85 -17.45 -0.04
CA SER A 129 12.67 -17.44 -1.26
C SER A 129 13.76 -18.52 -1.21
N GLU A 130 14.39 -18.73 -0.06
CA GLU A 130 15.35 -19.82 0.13
C GLU A 130 14.66 -21.20 0.06
N MET A 131 13.46 -21.33 0.64
CA MET A 131 12.67 -22.56 0.53
C MET A 131 12.20 -22.85 -0.89
N LEU A 132 11.89 -21.81 -1.68
CA LEU A 132 11.53 -21.96 -3.10
C LEU A 132 12.74 -22.39 -3.95
N ASP A 133 13.95 -21.96 -3.62
CA ASP A 133 15.17 -22.42 -4.28
C ASP A 133 15.45 -23.91 -3.99
N ASP A 134 15.33 -24.35 -2.72
CA ASP A 134 15.43 -25.79 -2.39
C ASP A 134 14.33 -26.61 -3.08
N LEU A 135 13.11 -26.08 -3.15
CA LEU A 135 12.03 -26.72 -3.89
C LEU A 135 12.35 -26.83 -5.39
N GLY A 136 12.92 -25.79 -6.00
CA GLY A 136 13.38 -25.82 -7.40
C GLY A 136 14.41 -26.91 -7.63
N ASN A 137 15.44 -26.98 -6.78
CA ASN A 137 16.48 -28.01 -6.84
C ASN A 137 15.90 -29.44 -6.72
N ARG A 138 14.89 -29.63 -5.85
CA ARG A 138 14.18 -30.91 -5.70
C ARG A 138 13.32 -31.26 -6.92
N VAL A 139 12.67 -30.27 -7.52
CA VAL A 139 11.88 -30.44 -8.75
C VAL A 139 12.79 -30.85 -9.90
N ASP A 140 13.95 -30.21 -10.08
CA ASP A 140 14.92 -30.55 -11.13
C ASP A 140 15.49 -31.97 -10.97
N HIS A 141 15.76 -32.38 -9.73
CA HIS A 141 16.16 -33.76 -9.44
C HIS A 141 15.05 -34.76 -9.77
N THR A 142 13.81 -34.37 -9.50
CA THR A 142 12.63 -35.20 -9.82
C THR A 142 12.43 -35.29 -11.33
N ASP A 143 12.56 -34.21 -12.10
CA ASP A 143 12.53 -34.21 -13.57
C ASP A 143 13.62 -35.13 -14.14
N SER A 144 14.84 -35.02 -13.64
CA SER A 144 15.97 -35.86 -14.06
C SER A 144 15.72 -37.35 -13.81
N LYS A 145 15.11 -37.70 -12.66
CA LYS A 145 14.70 -39.08 -12.37
C LYS A 145 13.58 -39.54 -13.28
N LEU A 146 12.54 -38.71 -13.47
CA LEU A 146 11.42 -39.03 -14.36
C LEU A 146 11.88 -39.23 -15.80
N ARG A 147 12.84 -38.44 -16.30
CA ARG A 147 13.46 -38.65 -17.63
C ARG A 147 14.17 -40.00 -17.73
N LYS A 148 14.93 -40.40 -16.69
CA LYS A 148 15.60 -41.72 -16.64
C LYS A 148 14.57 -42.86 -16.62
N VAL A 149 13.52 -42.71 -15.83
CA VAL A 149 12.41 -43.68 -15.78
C VAL A 149 11.71 -43.77 -17.13
N SER A 150 11.39 -42.64 -17.75
CA SER A 150 10.76 -42.57 -19.07
C SER A 150 11.61 -43.27 -20.15
N LYS A 151 12.92 -43.00 -20.18
CA LYS A 151 13.85 -43.70 -21.08
C LYS A 151 13.90 -45.21 -20.83
N THR A 152 13.91 -45.62 -19.56
CA THR A 152 13.90 -47.04 -19.18
C THR A 152 12.60 -47.72 -19.61
N MET A 153 11.47 -47.02 -19.46
CA MET A 153 10.15 -47.49 -19.90
C MET A 153 10.09 -47.61 -21.43
N GLN A 154 10.64 -46.66 -22.17
CA GLN A 154 10.78 -46.73 -23.63
C GLN A 154 11.65 -47.92 -24.06
N ASP A 155 12.80 -48.12 -23.41
CA ASP A 155 13.68 -49.27 -23.68
C ASP A 155 12.98 -50.60 -23.36
N PHE A 156 12.19 -50.66 -22.28
CA PHE A 156 11.39 -51.84 -21.94
C PHE A 156 10.31 -52.12 -22.98
N ILE A 157 9.55 -51.09 -23.40
CA ILE A 157 8.55 -51.22 -24.47
C ILE A 157 9.20 -51.73 -25.74
N ARG A 158 10.32 -51.13 -26.18
CA ARG A 158 11.07 -51.57 -27.37
C ARG A 158 11.58 -53.02 -27.26
N ARG A 159 12.05 -53.43 -26.08
CA ARG A 159 12.47 -54.82 -25.82
C ARG A 159 11.30 -55.80 -25.84
N ASN A 160 10.11 -55.37 -25.42
CA ASN A 160 8.89 -56.17 -25.44
C ASN A 160 8.20 -56.19 -26.82
N GLU A 161 8.33 -55.14 -27.64
CA GLU A 161 7.82 -55.11 -29.03
C GLU A 161 8.44 -56.23 -29.87
N GLY A 162 9.75 -56.49 -29.73
CA GLY A 162 10.43 -57.60 -30.41
C GLY A 162 10.12 -59.01 -29.83
N HIS A 163 9.41 -59.09 -28.70
CA HIS A 163 9.06 -60.35 -28.06
C HIS A 163 7.66 -60.86 -28.47
N VAL A 164 6.83 -60.00 -29.07
CA VAL A 164 5.51 -60.38 -29.62
C VAL A 164 5.66 -61.15 -30.93
N ASP A 165 6.68 -60.84 -31.74
CA ASP A 165 6.93 -61.55 -33.01
C ASP A 165 7.40 -63.00 -32.82
N ILE A 166 7.89 -63.36 -31.62
CA ILE A 166 8.43 -64.71 -31.33
C ILE A 166 7.33 -65.69 -30.90
N TYR A 167 6.09 -65.23 -30.71
CA TYR A 167 4.94 -66.11 -30.46
C TYR A 167 4.14 -66.48 -31.73
N GLU A 168 4.58 -66.06 -32.92
CA GLU A 168 4.05 -66.50 -34.22
C GLU A 168 4.72 -67.73 -34.89
N PRO A 169 5.66 -68.52 -34.30
CA PRO A 169 6.12 -69.75 -34.95
C PRO A 169 5.20 -70.95 -34.71
N HIS A 170 4.22 -70.86 -33.80
CA HIS A 170 3.38 -72.03 -33.43
C HIS A 170 1.96 -72.01 -34.01
N LEU A 171 1.41 -70.87 -34.43
CA LEU A 171 0.12 -70.82 -35.14
C LEU A 171 0.22 -71.35 -36.58
N SER A 172 1.39 -71.25 -37.22
CA SER A 172 1.63 -71.81 -38.54
C SER A 172 1.61 -73.34 -38.56
N LEU A 173 2.05 -74.01 -37.48
CA LEU A 173 1.99 -75.48 -37.35
C LEU A 173 0.57 -76.01 -37.11
N LEU A 174 -0.27 -75.25 -36.38
CA LEU A 174 -1.66 -75.66 -36.10
C LEU A 174 -2.57 -75.56 -37.35
N THR A 175 -2.21 -74.72 -38.32
CA THR A 175 -2.98 -74.51 -39.56
C THR A 175 -2.58 -75.42 -40.71
N LEU A 176 -1.43 -76.10 -40.64
CA LEU A 176 -0.96 -77.08 -41.64
C LEU A 176 -1.96 -78.20 -41.97
N PRO A 177 -2.61 -78.89 -41.00
CA PRO A 177 -3.57 -79.94 -41.35
C PRO A 177 -4.78 -79.38 -42.12
N TYR A 178 -5.22 -78.15 -41.81
CA TYR A 178 -6.33 -77.50 -42.52
C TYR A 178 -5.94 -77.11 -43.96
N ARG A 179 -4.69 -76.68 -44.18
CA ARG A 179 -4.16 -76.35 -45.51
C ARG A 179 -3.94 -77.60 -46.38
N ILE A 180 -3.51 -78.70 -45.79
CA ILE A 180 -3.39 -79.99 -46.50
C ILE A 180 -4.77 -80.50 -46.91
N LEU A 181 -5.77 -80.42 -46.02
CA LEU A 181 -7.14 -80.86 -46.32
C LEU A 181 -7.78 -80.05 -47.46
N THR A 182 -7.56 -78.73 -47.50
CA THR A 182 -8.05 -77.89 -48.61
C THR A 182 -7.36 -78.18 -49.94
N TYR A 183 -6.05 -78.48 -49.93
CA TYR A 183 -5.35 -78.92 -51.15
C TYR A 183 -5.82 -80.29 -51.64
N LEU A 184 -6.11 -81.22 -50.73
CA LEU A 184 -6.58 -82.56 -51.08
C LEU A 184 -7.98 -82.53 -51.72
N ILE A 185 -8.87 -81.67 -51.21
CA ILE A 185 -10.22 -81.49 -51.77
C ILE A 185 -10.16 -80.80 -53.15
N ALA A 186 -9.16 -79.95 -53.41
CA ALA A 186 -9.02 -79.26 -54.69
C ALA A 186 -8.43 -80.12 -55.83
N GLN A 187 -7.90 -81.33 -55.54
CA GLN A 187 -7.34 -82.25 -56.54
C GLN A 187 -8.25 -83.44 -56.90
N GLN A 188 -9.50 -83.44 -56.43
CA GLN A 188 -10.51 -84.44 -56.75
C GLN A 188 -11.65 -83.80 -57.55
#